data_AF-A0A8T5P2E8-F1
#
_entry.id   AF-A0A8T5P2E8-F1
#
_cell.length_a   1.000
_cell.length_b   1.000
_cell.length_c   1.000
_cell.angle_alpha   90.00
_cell.angle_beta   90.00
_cell.angle_gamma   90.00
#
_symmetry.space_group_name_H-M   'P 1'
#
loop_
_entity.id
_entity.type
_entity.pdbx_description
1 polymer ?
#
loop_
_entity_poly.entity_id
_entity_poly.type
_entity_poly.pdbx_seq_one_letter_code
_entity_poly.pdbx_strand_id
1 'polypeptide(L)'
;MNILRRGRLSAEPDEDITQFTSSMEADISLFEADIELDRAHVVMLREQDIISAGDCTVILSGLEKIKKDGISALDASYEDVHIALEAQLIEMVGEETGGRMHSARSRNDEVATCIRLSLREE
;
A
#
# COMPACT_ATOMS: atom_id res chain seq x y z
N MET A 1 -6.57 -6.65 1.37
CA MET A 1 -7.82 -6.11 1.96
C MET A 1 -8.35 -4.99 1.07
N ASN A 2 -9.51 -5.13 0.41
CA ASN A 2 -10.06 -4.12 -0.52
C ASN A 2 -10.68 -2.92 0.24
N ILE A 3 -10.62 -1.67 -0.22
CA ILE A 3 -11.25 -0.51 0.46
C ILE A 3 -12.76 -0.67 0.56
N LEU A 4 -13.38 -1.24 -0.47
CA LEU A 4 -14.76 -1.71 -0.47
C LEU A 4 -15.04 -2.77 0.63
N ARG A 5 -13.99 -3.39 1.19
CA ARG A 5 -14.01 -4.45 2.21
C ARG A 5 -13.37 -4.08 3.55
N ARG A 6 -13.09 -2.81 3.88
CA ARG A 6 -12.72 -2.40 5.29
C ARG A 6 -13.88 -2.52 6.29
N GLY A 7 -14.83 -3.43 6.04
CA GLY A 7 -15.93 -3.82 6.93
C GLY A 7 -17.01 -2.76 7.15
N ARG A 8 -16.98 -1.63 6.44
CA ARG A 8 -17.96 -0.54 6.65
C ARG A 8 -19.31 -0.82 5.99
N LEU A 9 -19.32 -1.61 4.92
CA LEU A 9 -20.52 -2.04 4.21
C LEU A 9 -20.67 -3.55 4.39
N SER A 10 -21.90 -3.98 4.67
CA SER A 10 -22.22 -5.39 4.94
C SER A 10 -22.43 -6.22 3.67
N ALA A 11 -22.58 -5.56 2.52
CA ALA A 11 -22.79 -6.18 1.22
C ALA A 11 -21.54 -6.04 0.36
N GLU A 12 -21.28 -7.07 -0.44
CA GLU A 12 -20.31 -7.00 -1.52
C GLU A 12 -20.77 -5.91 -2.52
N PRO A 13 -19.87 -5.06 -3.01
CA PRO A 13 -20.21 -4.08 -4.04
C PRO A 13 -20.57 -4.79 -5.33
N ASP A 14 -21.44 -4.13 -6.11
CA ASP A 14 -21.68 -4.52 -7.50
C ASP A 14 -20.38 -4.43 -8.32
N GLU A 15 -20.26 -5.26 -9.35
CA GLU A 15 -19.10 -5.28 -10.25
C GLU A 15 -18.95 -3.95 -10.97
N ASP A 16 -20.07 -3.37 -11.42
CA ASP A 16 -20.10 -2.06 -12.08
C ASP A 16 -19.57 -0.94 -11.17
N ILE A 17 -19.88 -1.01 -9.87
CA ILE A 17 -19.39 -0.04 -8.89
C ILE A 17 -17.89 -0.23 -8.68
N THR A 18 -17.45 -1.48 -8.51
CA THR A 18 -16.04 -1.81 -8.29
C THR A 18 -15.19 -1.33 -9.46
N GLN A 19 -15.64 -1.57 -10.69
CA GLN A 19 -14.97 -1.10 -11.90
C GLN A 19 -14.96 0.43 -11.98
N PHE A 20 -16.07 1.09 -11.68
CA PHE A 20 -16.16 2.56 -11.73
C PHE A 20 -15.27 3.25 -10.69
N THR A 21 -15.12 2.66 -9.51
CA THR A 21 -14.33 3.25 -8.41
C THR A 21 -12.86 2.88 -8.44
N SER A 22 -12.46 1.87 -9.23
CA SER A 22 -11.07 1.46 -9.29
C SER A 22 -10.20 2.49 -10.02
N SER A 23 -9.03 2.77 -9.46
CA SER A 23 -7.97 3.56 -10.09
C SER A 23 -6.74 2.73 -10.47
N MET A 24 -6.79 1.41 -10.28
CA MET A 24 -5.69 0.45 -10.51
C MET A 24 -4.94 0.71 -11.82
N GLU A 25 -5.63 0.82 -12.96
CA GLU A 25 -4.98 1.01 -14.26
C GLU A 25 -4.18 2.33 -14.36
N ALA A 26 -4.68 3.41 -13.74
CA ALA A 26 -4.01 4.70 -13.75
C ALA A 26 -2.82 4.73 -12.76
N ASP A 27 -2.98 4.05 -11.63
CA ASP A 27 -2.04 4.10 -10.50
C ASP A 27 -0.83 3.18 -10.68
N ILE A 28 -0.79 2.31 -11.70
CA ILE A 28 0.39 1.47 -12.03
C ILE A 28 1.67 2.30 -12.11
N SER A 29 1.58 3.51 -12.67
CA SER A 29 2.73 4.43 -12.79
C SER A 29 3.27 4.92 -11.45
N LEU A 30 2.48 4.85 -10.38
CA LEU A 30 2.84 5.29 -9.03
C LEU A 30 3.52 4.20 -8.20
N PHE A 31 3.55 2.95 -8.65
CA PHE A 31 4.06 1.80 -7.88
C PHE A 31 5.44 2.02 -7.25
N GLU A 32 6.42 2.48 -8.03
CA GLU A 32 7.78 2.72 -7.52
C GLU A 32 7.81 3.85 -6.50
N ALA A 33 7.03 4.92 -6.72
CA ALA A 33 6.92 6.04 -5.79
C ALA A 33 6.24 5.62 -4.48
N ASP A 34 5.26 4.72 -4.56
CA ASP A 34 4.53 4.19 -3.41
C ASP A 34 5.43 3.35 -2.51
N ILE A 35 6.24 2.46 -3.10
CA ILE A 35 7.23 1.68 -2.35
C ILE A 35 8.23 2.59 -1.64
N GLU A 36 8.74 3.63 -2.31
CA GLU A 36 9.71 4.53 -1.67
C GLU A 36 9.07 5.36 -0.55
N LEU A 37 7.82 5.78 -0.72
CA LEU A 37 7.06 6.45 0.32
C LEU A 37 6.82 5.51 1.51
N ASP A 38 6.41 4.27 1.27
CA ASP A 38 6.18 3.26 2.30
C ASP A 38 7.45 2.99 3.11
N ARG A 39 8.60 2.83 2.44
CA ARG A 39 9.89 2.65 3.12
C ARG A 39 10.21 3.83 4.02
N ALA A 40 10.04 5.06 3.53
CA ALA A 40 10.28 6.27 4.31
C ALA A 40 9.32 6.37 5.52
N HIS A 41 8.04 6.06 5.30
CA HIS A 41 7.02 6.08 6.35
C HIS A 41 7.30 5.05 7.45
N VAL A 42 7.67 3.82 7.08
CA VAL A 42 8.00 2.75 8.04
C VAL A 42 9.24 3.08 8.87
N VAL A 43 10.25 3.72 8.26
CA VAL A 43 11.41 4.24 9.01
C VAL A 43 10.95 5.31 10.01
N MET A 44 10.12 6.26 9.59
CA MET A 44 9.57 7.30 10.47
C MET A 44 8.77 6.68 11.62
N LEU A 45 7.87 5.72 11.37
CA LEU A 45 7.10 5.03 12.41
C LEU A 45 8.01 4.38 13.45
N ARG A 46 9.13 3.82 13.02
CA ARG A 46 10.14 3.25 13.93
C ARG A 46 10.83 4.33 14.74
N GLU A 47 11.25 5.43 14.13
CA GLU A 47 11.91 6.56 14.81
C GLU A 47 11.01 7.24 15.84
N GLN A 48 9.70 7.20 15.66
CA GLN A 48 8.70 7.68 16.62
C GLN A 48 8.27 6.61 17.65
N ASP A 49 8.93 5.46 17.69
CA ASP A 49 8.62 4.32 18.58
C ASP A 49 7.17 3.80 18.46
N ILE A 50 6.51 3.99 17.30
CA ILE A 50 5.16 3.49 17.02
C ILE A 50 5.18 1.99 16.66
N ILE A 51 6.26 1.54 16.01
CA ILE A 51 6.51 0.13 15.69
C ILE A 51 7.87 -0.33 16.22
N SER A 52 8.04 -1.63 16.42
CA SER A 52 9.30 -2.19 16.91
C SER A 52 10.38 -2.19 15.81
N ALA A 53 11.66 -2.29 16.22
CA ALA A 53 12.77 -2.47 15.28
C ALA A 53 12.64 -3.77 14.46
N GLY A 54 12.06 -4.81 15.07
CA GLY A 54 11.77 -6.07 14.39
C GLY A 54 10.74 -5.89 13.28
N ASP A 55 9.60 -5.29 13.60
CA ASP A 55 8.53 -5.04 12.62
C ASP A 55 9.01 -4.16 11.48
N CYS A 56 9.73 -3.08 11.79
CA CYS A 56 10.34 -2.20 10.80
C CYS A 56 11.24 -2.97 9.83
N THR A 57 12.13 -3.83 10.35
CA THR A 57 13.05 -4.64 9.52
C THR A 57 12.28 -5.61 8.62
N VAL A 58 11.24 -6.25 9.17
CA VAL A 58 10.42 -7.22 8.44
C VAL A 58 9.63 -6.54 7.32
N ILE A 59 9.00 -5.39 7.61
CA ILE A 59 8.24 -4.61 6.62
C ILE A 59 9.17 -4.12 5.51
N LEU A 60 10.30 -3.49 5.84
CA LEU A 60 11.25 -3.00 4.83
C LEU A 60 11.77 -4.13 3.92
N SER A 61 12.02 -5.30 4.48
CA SER A 61 12.43 -6.48 3.70
C SER A 61 11.30 -6.99 2.79
N GLY A 62 10.05 -6.93 3.27
CA GLY A 62 8.87 -7.26 2.47
C GLY A 62 8.67 -6.32 1.29
N LEU A 63 8.76 -5.00 1.54
CA LEU A 63 8.67 -3.97 0.51
C LEU A 63 9.77 -4.12 -0.55
N GLU A 64 11.01 -4.41 -0.15
CA GLU A 64 12.11 -4.66 -1.09
C GLU A 64 11.84 -5.88 -1.98
N LYS A 65 11.24 -6.93 -1.43
CA LYS A 65 10.86 -8.10 -2.21
C LYS A 65 9.71 -7.78 -3.19
N ILE A 66 8.68 -7.05 -2.76
CA ILE A 66 7.59 -6.60 -3.65
C ILE A 66 8.17 -5.75 -4.79
N LYS A 67 9.08 -4.82 -4.47
CA LYS A 67 9.77 -4.00 -5.47
C LYS A 67 10.46 -4.86 -6.53
N LYS A 68 11.21 -5.86 -6.08
CA LYS A 68 11.94 -6.78 -6.95
C LYS A 68 11.02 -7.63 -7.82
N ASP A 69 9.91 -8.11 -7.26
CA ASP A 69 8.93 -8.93 -7.98
C ASP A 69 8.06 -8.05 -8.93
N GLY A 70 8.06 -6.74 -8.72
CA GLY A 70 7.44 -5.72 -9.56
C GLY A 70 5.93 -5.65 -9.40
N ILE A 71 5.29 -4.76 -10.18
CA ILE A 71 3.83 -4.56 -10.14
C ILE A 71 3.03 -5.85 -10.39
N SER A 72 3.58 -6.81 -11.13
CA SER A 72 2.97 -8.11 -11.39
C SER A 72 2.78 -8.98 -10.14
N ALA A 73 3.46 -8.65 -9.04
CA ALA A 73 3.24 -9.31 -7.75
C ALA A 73 1.94 -8.87 -7.06
N LEU A 74 1.33 -7.77 -7.51
CA LEU A 74 0.11 -7.24 -6.91
C LEU A 74 -1.14 -7.85 -7.56
N ASP A 75 -2.16 -8.09 -6.74
CA ASP A 75 -3.48 -8.50 -7.22
C ASP A 75 -4.23 -7.29 -7.80
N ALA A 76 -4.41 -7.27 -9.12
CA ALA A 76 -5.10 -6.20 -9.83
C ALA A 76 -6.61 -6.11 -9.52
N SER A 77 -7.18 -7.05 -8.76
CA SER A 77 -8.60 -6.98 -8.32
C SER A 77 -8.84 -5.99 -7.17
N TYR A 78 -7.78 -5.44 -6.58
CA TYR A 78 -7.88 -4.35 -5.61
C TYR A 78 -8.24 -3.02 -6.28
N GLU A 79 -8.89 -2.13 -5.51
CA GLU A 79 -9.36 -0.82 -5.99
C GLU A 79 -8.23 0.05 -6.55
N ASP A 80 -7.09 0.10 -5.86
CA ASP A 80 -5.92 0.92 -6.21
C ASP A 80 -4.60 0.18 -5.90
N VAL A 81 -3.47 0.75 -6.36
CA VAL A 81 -2.13 0.16 -6.17
C VAL A 81 -1.72 0.13 -4.69
N HIS A 82 -2.11 1.14 -3.92
CA HIS A 82 -1.73 1.35 -2.52
C HIS A 82 -2.26 0.22 -1.64
N ILE A 83 -3.55 -0.10 -1.80
CA ILE A 83 -4.15 -1.25 -1.14
C ILE A 83 -3.51 -2.55 -1.57
N ALA A 84 -3.28 -2.71 -2.87
CA ALA A 84 -2.80 -3.98 -3.41
C ALA A 84 -1.43 -4.30 -2.84
N LEU A 85 -0.58 -3.28 -2.73
CA LEU A 85 0.72 -3.35 -2.09
C LEU A 85 0.59 -3.65 -0.59
N GLU A 86 -0.26 -2.92 0.16
CA GLU A 86 -0.50 -3.18 1.60
C GLU A 86 -0.99 -4.62 1.82
N ALA A 87 -1.90 -5.10 0.98
CA ALA A 87 -2.44 -6.45 1.03
C ALA A 87 -1.36 -7.51 0.75
N GLN A 88 -0.54 -7.29 -0.28
CA GLN A 88 0.56 -8.17 -0.63
C GLN A 88 1.59 -8.24 0.49
N LEU A 89 1.90 -7.10 1.12
CA LEU A 89 2.79 -7.03 2.26
C LEU A 89 2.23 -7.81 3.45
N ILE A 90 0.95 -7.59 3.81
CA ILE A 90 0.27 -8.29 4.89
C ILE A 90 0.27 -9.80 4.64
N GLU A 91 0.01 -10.26 3.42
CA GLU A 91 0.07 -11.68 3.08
C GLU A 91 1.48 -12.26 3.32
N MET A 92 2.52 -11.50 3.03
CA MET A 92 3.91 -11.92 3.19
C MET A 92 4.39 -11.94 4.64
N VAL A 93 3.98 -10.96 5.47
CA VAL A 93 4.57 -10.75 6.81
C VAL A 93 3.57 -10.87 7.98
N GLY A 94 2.30 -11.11 7.67
CA GLY A 94 1.20 -11.22 8.63
C GLY A 94 0.60 -9.87 9.03
N GLU A 95 -0.69 -9.88 9.38
CA GLU A 95 -1.49 -8.70 9.75
C GLU A 95 -0.87 -7.90 10.92
N GLU A 96 -0.43 -8.58 11.98
CA GLU A 96 0.12 -7.94 13.18
C GLU A 96 1.37 -7.08 12.90
N THR A 97 2.11 -7.42 11.85
CA THR A 97 3.32 -6.73 11.42
C THR A 97 3.02 -5.79 10.25
N GLY A 98 2.50 -6.32 9.14
CA GLY A 98 2.27 -5.59 7.90
C GLY A 98 1.17 -4.53 8.04
N GLY A 99 0.10 -4.83 8.77
CA GLY A 99 -1.02 -3.90 8.98
C GLY A 99 -0.63 -2.66 9.79
N ARG A 100 0.54 -2.66 10.45
CA ARG A 100 1.05 -1.49 11.16
C ARG A 100 1.58 -0.41 10.22
N MET A 101 1.92 -0.75 8.96
CA MET A 101 2.48 0.19 7.99
C MET A 101 1.56 1.41 7.77
N HIS A 102 0.25 1.21 7.77
CA HIS A 102 -0.72 2.29 7.54
C HIS A 102 -1.02 3.15 8.79
N SER A 103 -0.31 2.93 9.90
CA SER A 103 -0.49 3.71 11.12
C SER A 103 -0.21 5.19 10.86
N ALA A 104 -1.09 6.07 11.37
CA ALA A 104 -0.98 7.52 11.27
C ALA A 104 -0.89 8.07 9.82
N ARG A 105 -1.39 7.32 8.82
CA ARG A 105 -1.42 7.70 7.41
C ARG A 105 -2.84 7.68 6.85
N SER A 106 -3.08 8.45 5.80
CA SER A 106 -4.27 8.34 4.95
C SER A 106 -3.87 8.13 3.49
N ARG A 107 -4.75 7.51 2.71
CA ARG A 107 -4.58 7.45 1.26
C ARG A 107 -4.50 8.84 0.62
N ASN A 108 -5.08 9.86 1.25
CA ASN A 108 -5.06 11.23 0.73
C ASN A 108 -3.64 11.84 0.69
N ASP A 109 -2.86 11.70 1.78
CA ASP A 109 -1.48 12.19 1.83
C ASP A 109 -0.53 11.26 1.07
N GLU A 110 -0.81 9.96 1.08
CA GLU A 110 -0.09 8.93 0.34
C GLU A 110 -0.12 9.19 -1.17
N VAL A 111 -1.31 9.19 -1.79
CA VAL A 111 -1.46 9.42 -3.23
C VAL A 111 -0.89 10.78 -3.66
N ALA A 112 -1.12 11.82 -2.86
CA ALA A 112 -0.62 13.16 -3.15
C ALA A 112 0.91 13.24 -3.09
N THR A 113 1.56 12.40 -2.29
CA THR A 113 3.02 12.29 -2.21
C THR A 113 3.56 11.46 -3.36
N CYS A 114 2.94 10.32 -3.68
CA CYS A 114 3.33 9.46 -4.79
C CYS A 114 3.27 10.21 -6.13
N ILE A 115 2.20 10.96 -6.40
CA ILE A 115 2.07 11.80 -7.60
C ILE A 115 3.23 12.81 -7.68
N ARG A 116 3.57 13.48 -6.57
CA ARG A 116 4.67 14.47 -6.55
C ARG A 116 6.03 13.83 -6.76
N LEU A 117 6.27 12.66 -6.20
CA LEU A 117 7.51 11.90 -6.40
C LEU A 117 7.64 11.44 -7.84
N SER A 118 6.58 10.82 -8.39
CA SER A 118 6.53 10.35 -9.78
C SER A 118 6.80 11.50 -10.77
N LEU A 119 6.07 12.61 -10.67
CA LEU A 119 6.26 13.79 -11.53
C LEU A 119 7.63 14.48 -11.39
N ARG A 120 8.36 14.25 -10.30
CA ARG A 120 9.70 14.83 -10.12
C ARG A 120 10.77 14.06 -10.90
N GLU A 121 10.54 12.78 -11.18
CA GLU A 121 11.47 11.91 -11.89
C GLU A 121 11.21 11.89 -13.41
N GLU A 122 10.11 12.48 -13.88
CA GLU A 122 9.78 12.72 -15.30
C GLU A 122 10.59 13.88 -15.92
#